data_AF-A0A9W9ERY3-F1
#
_entry.id   AF-A0A9W9ERY3-F1
#
_cell.length_a   1.000
_cell.length_b   1.000
_cell.length_c   1.000
_cell.angle_alpha   90.00
_cell.angle_beta   90.00
_cell.angle_gamma   90.00
#
_symmetry.space_group_name_H-M   'P 1'
#
loop_
_entity.id
_entity.type
_entity.pdbx_description
1 polymer ?
#
loop_
_entity_poly.entity_id
_entity_poly.type
_entity_poly.pdbx_seq_one_letter_code
_entity_poly.pdbx_strand_id
1 'polypeptide(L)'
;MWLQEALCSNPIWRSPENWCRSQPNQSSDIFSFGIVMIYIMHNIMAFHISQEHLSAKDMWRPILRRDISYFADEDSLNRLLTHMGKENEFFFRLIELAGSFTPGDLRQPFASWDFVQPELRDLPEI
;
A
#
# COMPACT_ATOMS: atom_id res chain seq x y z
N MET A 1 -26.00 -12.70 -10.19
CA MET A 1 -24.82 -12.32 -11.00
C MET A 1 -23.90 -11.56 -10.08
N TRP A 2 -22.92 -12.22 -9.49
CA TRP A 2 -22.04 -11.64 -8.45
C TRP A 2 -20.71 -11.27 -9.09
N LEU A 3 -20.38 -9.98 -9.09
CA LEU A 3 -19.06 -9.46 -9.43
C LEU A 3 -18.10 -9.77 -8.28
N GLN A 4 -17.80 -11.05 -8.06
CA GLN A 4 -16.90 -11.49 -6.98
C GLN A 4 -15.41 -11.26 -7.34
N GLU A 5 -15.13 -10.80 -8.56
CA GLU A 5 -13.76 -10.59 -9.08
C GLU A 5 -13.55 -9.21 -9.72
N ALA A 6 -14.37 -8.22 -9.39
CA ALA A 6 -14.19 -6.88 -9.93
C ALA A 6 -13.10 -6.14 -9.14
N LEU A 7 -11.84 -6.35 -9.50
CA LEU A 7 -10.71 -5.48 -9.10
C LEU A 7 -10.87 -4.10 -9.76
N CYS A 8 -11.94 -3.36 -9.42
CA CYS A 8 -12.37 -2.12 -10.08
C CYS A 8 -11.56 -0.87 -9.72
N SER A 9 -10.31 -1.02 -9.27
CA SER A 9 -9.47 0.13 -8.90
C SER A 9 -8.19 0.16 -9.73
N ASN A 10 -7.69 1.35 -10.04
CA ASN A 10 -6.37 1.50 -10.67
C ASN A 10 -5.29 0.98 -9.70
N PRO A 11 -4.44 0.01 -10.10
CA PRO A 11 -3.41 -0.57 -9.25
C PRO A 11 -2.54 0.44 -8.49
N ILE A 12 -2.28 1.61 -9.08
CA ILE A 12 -1.37 2.62 -8.53
C ILE A 12 -2.01 3.43 -7.40
N TRP A 13 -3.35 3.49 -7.32
CA TRP A 13 -4.08 4.27 -6.31
C TRP A 13 -4.76 3.39 -5.25
N ARG A 14 -4.55 2.08 -5.33
CA ARG A 14 -5.30 1.10 -4.56
C ARG A 14 -4.71 0.92 -3.16
N SER A 15 -5.60 0.89 -2.15
CA SER A 15 -5.25 0.60 -0.75
C SER A 15 -4.72 -0.81 -0.52
N PRO A 16 -3.96 -1.06 0.57
CA PRO A 16 -3.45 -2.38 0.91
C PRO A 16 -4.56 -3.42 1.12
N GLU A 17 -5.70 -3.06 1.70
CA GLU A 17 -6.84 -3.96 1.89
C GLU A 17 -7.40 -4.43 0.55
N ASN A 18 -7.57 -3.49 -0.39
CA ASN A 18 -8.05 -3.78 -1.73
C ASN A 18 -7.04 -4.63 -2.53
N TRP A 19 -5.74 -4.43 -2.30
CA TRP A 19 -4.69 -5.30 -2.84
C TRP A 19 -4.76 -6.71 -2.29
N CYS A 20 -4.97 -6.84 -0.99
CA CYS A 20 -5.05 -8.12 -0.29
C CYS A 20 -6.42 -8.79 -0.37
N ARG A 21 -7.33 -8.26 -1.22
CA ARG A 21 -8.70 -8.77 -1.41
C ARG A 21 -9.50 -8.85 -0.11
N SER A 22 -9.20 -7.97 0.84
CA SER A 22 -9.98 -7.81 2.06
C SER A 22 -11.22 -6.95 1.78
N GLN A 23 -12.18 -6.96 2.71
CA GLN A 23 -13.38 -6.15 2.60
C GLN A 23 -13.01 -4.66 2.62
N PRO A 24 -13.33 -3.89 1.56
CA PRO A 24 -13.09 -2.46 1.53
C PRO A 24 -13.89 -1.77 2.65
N ASN A 25 -13.29 -0.78 3.27
CA ASN A 25 -13.95 0.06 4.27
C ASN A 25 -13.69 1.54 3.94
N GLN A 26 -14.25 2.45 4.74
CA GLN A 26 -14.04 3.89 4.56
C GLN A 26 -12.56 4.29 4.62
N SER A 27 -11.74 3.58 5.40
CA SER A 27 -10.29 3.82 5.48
C SER A 27 -9.59 3.54 4.15
N SER A 28 -10.04 2.56 3.37
CA SER A 28 -9.53 2.27 2.02
C SER A 28 -9.71 3.46 1.06
N ASP A 29 -10.83 4.18 1.16
CA ASP A 29 -11.09 5.38 0.35
C ASP A 29 -10.23 6.57 0.79
N ILE A 30 -10.07 6.78 2.11
CA ILE A 30 -9.21 7.83 2.67
C ILE A 30 -7.75 7.60 2.29
N PHE A 31 -7.28 6.35 2.38
CA PHE A 31 -5.94 5.97 1.96
C PHE A 31 -5.72 6.28 0.47
N SER A 32 -6.62 5.81 -0.39
CA SER A 32 -6.53 6.03 -1.84
C SER A 32 -6.54 7.52 -2.19
N PHE A 33 -7.35 8.31 -1.48
CA PHE A 33 -7.36 9.78 -1.60
C PHE A 33 -6.02 10.40 -1.19
N GLY A 34 -5.41 9.94 -0.08
CA GLY A 34 -4.08 10.38 0.35
C GLY A 34 -3.00 10.17 -0.70
N ILE A 35 -2.98 8.99 -1.35
CA ILE A 35 -2.03 8.70 -2.44
C ILE A 35 -2.24 9.66 -3.63
N VAL A 36 -3.49 9.99 -3.96
CA VAL A 36 -3.81 10.97 -5.01
C VAL A 36 -3.35 12.38 -4.61
N MET A 37 -3.47 12.77 -3.34
CA MET A 37 -2.98 14.06 -2.85
C MET A 37 -1.46 14.19 -2.98
N ILE A 38 -0.70 13.14 -2.66
CA ILE A 38 0.76 13.12 -2.87
C ILE A 38 1.09 13.40 -4.35
N TYR A 39 0.35 12.79 -5.27
CA TYR A 39 0.54 13.04 -6.69
C TYR A 39 0.19 14.47 -7.09
N ILE A 40 -0.95 14.99 -6.66
CA ILE A 40 -1.40 16.35 -7.03
C ILE A 40 -0.46 17.42 -6.47
N MET A 41 0.01 17.25 -5.23
CA MET A 41 0.79 18.28 -4.54
C MET A 41 2.29 18.23 -4.88
N HIS A 42 2.83 17.04 -5.13
CA HIS A 42 4.26 16.86 -5.32
C HIS A 42 4.65 16.27 -6.68
N ASN A 43 3.67 15.94 -7.54
CA ASN A 43 3.88 15.27 -8.82
C ASN A 43 4.64 13.93 -8.68
N ILE A 44 4.40 13.22 -7.57
CA ILE A 44 5.03 11.95 -7.25
C ILE A 44 3.98 10.84 -7.25
N MET A 45 4.20 9.84 -8.09
CA MET A 45 3.44 8.60 -8.05
C MET A 45 4.11 7.61 -7.10
N ALA A 46 3.71 7.59 -5.83
CA ALA A 46 4.34 6.77 -4.77
C ALA A 46 4.52 5.31 -5.21
N PHE A 47 3.50 4.72 -5.83
CA PHE A 47 3.51 3.31 -6.25
C PHE A 47 3.83 3.09 -7.74
N HIS A 48 4.49 4.05 -8.39
CA HIS A 48 4.86 3.91 -9.81
C HIS A 48 5.78 2.71 -10.08
N ILE A 49 5.29 1.73 -10.82
CA ILE A 49 6.08 0.62 -11.37
C ILE A 49 6.06 0.68 -12.90
N SER A 50 7.07 0.09 -13.57
CA SER A 50 7.09 0.13 -15.03
C SER A 50 5.92 -0.65 -15.64
N GLN A 51 5.55 -0.33 -16.88
CA GLN A 51 4.43 -0.98 -17.58
C GLN A 51 4.58 -2.51 -17.67
N GLU A 52 5.81 -3.00 -17.83
CA GLU A 52 6.11 -4.44 -17.80
C GLU A 52 5.69 -5.08 -16.47
N HIS A 53 6.04 -4.43 -15.35
CA HIS A 53 5.64 -4.89 -14.01
C HIS A 53 4.14 -4.75 -13.76
N LEU A 54 3.45 -3.77 -14.38
CA LEU A 54 1.99 -3.64 -14.28
C LEU A 54 1.25 -4.82 -14.92
N SER A 55 1.84 -5.44 -15.94
CA SER A 55 1.26 -6.60 -16.62
C SER A 55 1.60 -7.95 -15.98
N ALA A 56 2.47 -7.95 -14.97
CA ALA A 56 2.95 -9.17 -14.31
C ALA A 56 1.93 -9.73 -13.31
N LYS A 57 1.87 -11.06 -13.21
CA LYS A 57 1.01 -11.76 -12.22
C LYS A 57 1.32 -11.35 -10.77
N ASP A 58 2.58 -11.02 -10.50
CA ASP A 58 3.07 -10.63 -9.18
C ASP A 58 3.19 -9.12 -8.99
N MET A 59 2.42 -8.31 -9.74
CA MET A 59 2.43 -6.84 -9.63
C MET A 59 2.13 -6.32 -8.22
N TRP A 60 1.44 -7.11 -7.40
CA TRP A 60 1.11 -6.79 -6.01
C TRP A 60 2.38 -6.65 -5.15
N ARG A 61 3.43 -7.43 -5.41
CA ARG A 61 4.63 -7.50 -4.57
C ARG A 61 5.41 -6.18 -4.54
N PRO A 62 5.80 -5.56 -5.68
CA PRO A 62 6.50 -4.28 -5.64
C PRO A 62 5.62 -3.14 -5.11
N ILE A 63 4.30 -3.19 -5.30
CA ILE A 63 3.39 -2.15 -4.81
C ILE A 63 3.23 -2.24 -3.29
N LEU A 64 2.86 -3.42 -2.76
CA LEU A 64 2.73 -3.63 -1.32
C LEU A 64 4.07 -3.45 -0.60
N ARG A 65 5.22 -3.73 -1.24
CA ARG A 65 6.53 -3.46 -0.64
C ARG A 65 6.73 -1.96 -0.41
N ARG A 66 6.36 -1.13 -1.39
CA ARG A 66 6.45 0.32 -1.25
C ARG A 66 5.45 0.84 -0.24
N ASP A 67 4.25 0.28 -0.24
CA ASP A 67 3.22 0.61 0.75
C ASP A 67 3.74 0.40 2.18
N ILE A 68 4.25 -0.79 2.48
CA ILE A 68 4.89 -1.08 3.76
C ILE A 68 6.10 -0.17 4.00
N SER A 69 6.92 0.11 2.98
CA SER A 69 8.09 0.98 3.12
C SER A 69 7.70 2.39 3.56
N TYR A 70 6.66 2.96 2.96
CA TYR A 70 6.29 4.36 3.11
C TYR A 70 5.30 4.60 4.26
N PHE A 71 4.25 3.78 4.38
CA PHE A 71 3.07 4.12 5.18
C PHE A 71 2.77 3.16 6.33
N ALA A 72 3.47 2.03 6.42
CA ALA A 72 3.28 1.10 7.53
C ALA A 72 4.20 1.39 8.73
N ASP A 73 3.80 0.90 9.87
CA ASP A 73 4.60 0.65 11.06
C ASP A 73 4.15 -0.71 11.63
N GLU A 74 4.68 -1.10 12.78
CA GLU A 74 4.31 -2.38 13.38
C GLU A 74 2.80 -2.43 13.74
N ASP A 75 2.26 -1.33 14.27
CA ASP A 75 0.88 -1.28 14.73
C ASP A 75 -0.12 -1.31 13.57
N SER A 76 0.06 -0.46 12.56
CA SER A 76 -0.74 -0.45 11.32
C SER A 76 -0.70 -1.77 10.57
N LEU A 77 0.49 -2.38 10.43
CA LEU A 77 0.60 -3.69 9.78
C LEU A 77 -0.13 -4.78 10.57
N ASN A 78 -0.02 -4.76 11.91
CA ASN A 78 -0.75 -5.69 12.77
C ASN A 78 -2.28 -5.50 12.68
N ARG A 79 -2.76 -4.25 12.60
CA ARG A 79 -4.19 -3.94 12.38
C ARG A 79 -4.66 -4.49 11.03
N LEU A 80 -3.90 -4.27 9.95
CA LEU A 80 -4.21 -4.80 8.63
C LEU A 80 -4.25 -6.34 8.64
N LEU A 81 -3.24 -7.00 9.21
CA LEU A 81 -3.20 -8.46 9.35
C LEU A 81 -4.41 -8.98 10.12
N THR A 82 -4.78 -8.32 11.21
CA THR A 82 -5.96 -8.68 12.01
C THR A 82 -7.25 -8.53 11.22
N HIS A 83 -7.42 -7.43 10.47
CA HIS A 83 -8.59 -7.16 9.64
C HIS A 83 -8.75 -8.20 8.51
N MET A 84 -7.66 -8.63 7.88
CA MET A 84 -7.70 -9.64 6.82
C MET A 84 -8.00 -11.06 7.32
N GLY A 85 -7.48 -11.41 8.50
CA GLY A 85 -7.54 -12.76 9.05
C GLY A 85 -6.53 -13.74 8.40
N LYS A 86 -6.16 -14.79 9.16
CA LYS A 86 -5.13 -15.77 8.75
C LYS A 86 -5.50 -16.64 7.55
N GLU A 87 -6.78 -16.76 7.25
CA GLU A 87 -7.28 -17.52 6.09
C GLU A 87 -7.07 -16.79 4.76
N ASN A 88 -6.70 -15.50 4.80
CA ASN A 88 -6.42 -14.70 3.61
C ASN A 88 -5.08 -15.12 2.97
N GLU A 89 -5.05 -15.36 1.66
CA GLU A 89 -3.86 -15.79 0.93
C GLU A 89 -2.67 -14.80 1.00
N PHE A 90 -2.94 -13.52 1.31
CA PHE A 90 -1.94 -12.47 1.45
C PHE A 90 -1.38 -12.35 2.87
N PHE A 91 -1.99 -12.98 3.87
CA PHE A 91 -1.59 -12.83 5.28
C PHE A 91 -0.10 -13.13 5.50
N PHE A 92 0.34 -14.34 5.13
CA PHE A 92 1.75 -14.71 5.26
C PHE A 92 2.66 -14.01 4.24
N ARG A 93 2.12 -13.66 3.07
CA ARG A 93 2.87 -12.91 2.04
C ARG A 93 3.26 -11.52 2.52
N LEU A 94 2.37 -10.83 3.23
CA LEU A 94 2.64 -9.52 3.83
C LEU A 94 3.68 -9.62 4.94
N ILE A 95 3.61 -10.66 5.79
CA ILE A 95 4.62 -10.89 6.84
C ILE A 95 6.00 -11.11 6.20
N GLU A 96 6.09 -11.98 5.18
CA GLU A 96 7.34 -12.19 4.44
C GLU A 96 7.86 -10.87 3.83
N LEU A 97 6.97 -10.08 3.24
CA LEU A 97 7.33 -8.83 2.59
C LEU A 97 7.82 -7.79 3.61
N ALA A 98 7.17 -7.68 4.77
CA ALA A 98 7.61 -6.82 5.86
C ALA A 98 8.96 -7.28 6.46
N GLY A 99 9.22 -8.58 6.51
CA GLY A 99 10.52 -9.13 6.93
C GLY A 99 11.64 -9.01 5.91
N SER A 100 11.35 -8.58 4.67
CA SER A 100 12.33 -8.57 3.57
C SER A 100 13.14 -7.27 3.42
N PHE A 101 12.99 -6.30 4.32
CA PHE A 101 13.87 -5.11 4.35
C PHE A 101 15.23 -5.48 4.94
N THR A 102 16.31 -5.10 4.27
CA THR A 102 17.69 -5.46 4.65
C THR A 102 18.58 -4.22 4.68
N PRO A 103 19.74 -4.25 5.36
CA PRO A 103 20.70 -3.15 5.29
C PRO A 103 21.05 -2.83 3.83
N GLY A 104 20.86 -1.58 3.41
CA GLY A 104 21.02 -1.14 2.01
C GLY A 104 19.73 -1.08 1.18
N ASP A 105 18.66 -1.73 1.66
CA ASP A 105 17.30 -1.65 1.13
C ASP A 105 16.31 -1.51 2.31
N LEU A 106 16.53 -0.44 3.08
CA LEU A 106 15.72 -0.11 4.26
C LEU A 106 14.44 0.61 3.85
N ARG A 107 13.45 0.52 4.75
CA ARG A 107 12.21 1.30 4.64
C ARG A 107 12.50 2.79 4.48
N GLN A 108 11.63 3.48 3.75
CA GLN A 108 11.70 4.92 3.49
C GLN A 108 10.40 5.59 3.96
N PRO A 109 10.15 5.69 5.28
CA PRO A 109 8.88 6.15 5.80
C PRO A 109 8.50 7.51 5.23
N PHE A 110 7.23 7.73 4.92
CA PHE A 110 6.73 8.97 4.34
C PHE A 110 7.03 10.19 5.23
N ALA A 111 7.04 9.99 6.55
CA ALA A 111 7.47 11.00 7.53
C ALA A 111 8.90 11.54 7.31
N SER A 112 9.77 10.77 6.63
CA SER A 112 11.15 11.17 6.30
C SER A 112 11.29 11.92 4.96
N TRP A 113 10.19 12.15 4.23
CA TRP A 113 10.24 12.82 2.94
C TRP A 113 10.36 14.34 3.10
N ASP A 114 11.59 14.85 3.06
CA ASP A 114 11.90 16.26 3.37
C ASP A 114 11.24 17.30 2.44
N PHE A 115 10.86 16.90 1.23
CA PHE A 115 10.19 17.77 0.25
C PHE A 115 8.67 17.86 0.46
N VAL A 116 8.09 17.03 1.32
CA VAL A 116 6.67 17.06 1.68
C VAL A 116 6.46 18.08 2.80
N GLN A 117 5.40 18.90 2.71
CA GLN A 117 5.06 19.85 3.78
C GLN A 117 4.79 19.08 5.09
N PRO A 118 5.30 19.54 6.25
CA PRO A 118 5.13 18.81 7.52
C PRO A 118 3.68 18.44 7.83
N GLU A 119 2.73 19.32 7.50
CA GLU A 119 1.29 19.14 7.74
C GLU A 119 0.67 17.99 6.94
N LEU A 120 1.34 17.54 5.87
CA LEU A 120 0.91 16.41 5.05
C LEU A 120 1.61 15.11 5.44
N ARG A 121 2.71 15.16 6.20
CA ARG A 121 3.50 13.97 6.58
C ARG A 121 2.75 13.03 7.53
N ASP A 122 1.67 13.52 8.15
CA ASP A 122 0.77 12.76 9.02
C ASP A 122 -0.40 12.10 8.26
N LEU A 123 -0.46 12.23 6.92
CA LEU A 123 -1.40 11.55 6.02
C LEU A 123 -0.62 10.51 5.17
N PRO A 124 -1.15 9.32 4.82
CA PRO A 124 -2.09 8.41 5.48
C PRO A 124 -1.36 7.22 6.16
N GLU A 125 -1.84 6.78 7.33
CA GLU A 125 -1.48 5.48 7.93
C GLU A 125 -2.34 4.34 7.37
N ILE A 126 -1.79 3.13 7.39
CA ILE A 126 -2.49 1.86 7.07
C ILE A 126 -3.26 1.32 8.29
#